data_AF-A0A4P8IUE3-F1
#
_entry.id   AF-A0A4P8IUE3-F1
#
_cell.length_a   1.000
_cell.length_b   1.000
_cell.length_c   1.000
_cell.angle_alpha   90.00
_cell.angle_beta   90.00
_cell.angle_gamma   90.00
#
_symmetry.space_group_name_H-M   'P 1'
#
loop_
_entity.id
_entity.type
_entity.pdbx_description
1 polymer ?
#
loop_
_entity_poly.entity_id
_entity_poly.type
_entity_poly.pdbx_seq_one_letter_code
_entity_poly.pdbx_strand_id
1 'polypeptide(L)'
;MAKLLRNDGAVIGAQITLVAGNGLPFKVSGLGPNRRHLVLMSTHPSVRIVPVSVNHGNTEQRLRLEVGECGVSCNQIAHVEACVSDERGHPLRRDLDTPPLAVQILPKLELPPAMTETGVLARMLISENAGPESPRFVSLNEAREAMQWMVVVLRNRLKLGARHFAAGQQTTTLEALIKAPNQIDGFEKYPDIALKQKNLIDKVITNANDGTHRLNKQYRDYLQTTLAVARGELTSAAPCPTGLYAWRREDSKTPGDNFVKFATKGGQDFYTLKDAFLSKAQPQTGGRP
;
A
#
# COMPACT_ATOMS: atom_id res chain seq x y z
N MET A 1 -32.98 14.80 15.53
CA MET A 1 -32.13 13.74 14.93
C MET A 1 -30.68 14.06 15.19
N ALA A 2 -29.95 13.14 15.83
CA ALA A 2 -28.51 13.30 16.03
C ALA A 2 -27.75 13.01 14.74
N LYS A 3 -26.62 13.67 14.54
CA LYS A 3 -25.75 13.49 13.37
C LYS A 3 -24.37 13.02 13.82
N LEU A 4 -23.86 12.00 13.13
CA LEU A 4 -22.47 11.57 13.26
C LEU A 4 -21.61 12.44 12.34
N LEU A 5 -20.65 13.15 12.91
CA LEU A 5 -19.80 14.10 12.19
C LEU A 5 -18.33 13.73 12.37
N ARG A 6 -17.53 13.95 11.34
CA ARG A 6 -16.07 13.98 11.44
C ARG A 6 -15.63 15.21 12.22
N ASN A 7 -14.36 15.24 12.62
CA ASN A 7 -13.82 16.37 13.39
C ASN A 7 -13.87 17.70 12.63
N ASP A 8 -13.75 17.65 11.30
CA ASP A 8 -13.90 18.77 10.36
C ASP A 8 -15.36 19.22 10.14
N GLY A 9 -16.34 18.54 10.75
CA GLY A 9 -17.75 18.84 10.64
C GLY A 9 -18.48 18.14 9.49
N ALA A 10 -17.78 17.40 8.64
CA ALA A 10 -18.41 16.63 7.56
C ALA A 10 -19.27 15.49 8.14
N VAL A 11 -20.43 15.23 7.54
CA VAL A 11 -21.30 14.13 7.97
C VAL A 11 -20.64 12.79 7.64
N ILE A 12 -20.63 11.87 8.61
CA ILE A 12 -20.24 10.49 8.40
C ILE A 12 -21.36 9.79 7.63
N GLY A 13 -21.04 9.24 6.46
CA GLY A 13 -22.00 8.49 5.65
C GLY A 13 -22.50 7.21 6.34
N ALA A 14 -23.47 6.53 5.71
CA ALA A 14 -24.03 5.29 6.24
C ALA A 14 -23.01 4.15 6.39
N GLN A 15 -21.88 4.23 5.66
CA GLN A 15 -20.80 3.27 5.75
C GLN A 15 -19.44 3.97 5.81
N ILE A 16 -18.55 3.44 6.64
CA ILE A 16 -17.12 3.78 6.68
C ILE A 16 -16.28 2.52 6.58
N THR A 17 -15.01 2.70 6.22
CA THR A 17 -14.00 1.65 6.21
C THR A 17 -12.95 1.95 7.25
N LEU A 18 -12.59 0.96 8.06
CA LEU A 18 -11.48 1.03 9.00
C LEU A 18 -10.62 -0.22 8.91
N VAL A 19 -9.34 -0.08 9.24
CA VAL A 19 -8.40 -1.20 9.29
C VAL A 19 -8.27 -1.69 10.74
N ALA A 20 -8.07 -2.99 10.93
CA ALA A 20 -7.83 -3.56 12.25
C ALA A 20 -6.66 -2.84 12.97
N GLY A 21 -6.89 -2.40 14.21
CA GLY A 21 -5.96 -1.59 15.00
C GLY A 21 -6.18 -0.07 14.87
N ASN A 22 -7.08 0.40 14.00
CA ASN A 22 -7.31 1.83 13.80
C ASN A 22 -8.35 2.42 14.77
N GLY A 23 -8.23 3.72 15.01
CA GLY A 23 -9.24 4.52 15.66
C GLY A 23 -9.73 5.67 14.77
N LEU A 24 -11.03 5.93 14.77
CA LEU A 24 -11.64 7.11 14.16
C LEU A 24 -12.23 8.00 15.26
N PRO A 25 -11.64 9.17 15.54
CA PRO A 25 -12.31 10.19 16.35
C PRO A 25 -13.46 10.82 15.56
N PHE A 26 -14.60 10.98 16.21
CA PHE A 26 -15.80 11.58 15.62
C PHE A 26 -16.64 12.33 16.67
N LYS A 27 -17.61 13.09 16.19
CA LYS A 27 -18.55 13.88 16.98
C LYS A 27 -19.97 13.34 16.78
N VAL A 28 -20.78 13.40 17.83
CA VAL A 28 -22.23 13.23 17.73
C VAL A 28 -22.85 14.56 18.08
N SER A 29 -23.51 15.19 17.11
CA SER A 29 -24.20 16.46 17.27
C SER A 29 -25.70 16.21 17.43
N GLY A 30 -26.24 16.60 18.57
CA GLY A 30 -27.66 16.44 18.91
C GLY A 30 -27.87 15.60 20.17
N LEU A 31 -29.04 15.79 20.75
CA LEU A 31 -29.51 15.07 21.93
C LEU A 31 -30.59 14.07 21.53
N GLY A 32 -30.70 12.99 22.27
CA GLY A 32 -31.81 12.05 22.19
C GLY A 32 -33.11 12.65 22.71
N PRO A 33 -34.23 11.91 22.60
CA PRO A 33 -35.57 12.38 23.00
C PRO A 33 -35.67 12.83 24.47
N ASN A 34 -34.83 12.28 25.34
CA ASN A 34 -34.73 12.64 26.76
C ASN A 34 -33.82 13.86 27.04
N ARG A 35 -33.40 14.59 25.99
CA ARG A 35 -32.44 15.71 26.07
C ARG A 35 -31.08 15.32 26.65
N ARG A 36 -30.67 14.06 26.50
CA ARG A 36 -29.34 13.55 26.88
C ARG A 36 -28.58 13.06 25.66
N HIS A 37 -27.28 12.85 25.81
CA HIS A 37 -26.46 12.23 24.76
C HIS A 37 -26.88 10.79 24.50
N LEU A 38 -26.85 10.41 23.22
CA LEU A 38 -27.04 9.04 22.77
C LEU A 38 -25.81 8.20 23.12
N VAL A 39 -26.02 6.94 23.47
CA VAL A 39 -24.96 5.95 23.65
C VAL A 39 -24.82 5.19 22.33
N LEU A 40 -23.62 5.13 21.78
CA LEU A 40 -23.36 4.33 20.59
C LEU A 40 -22.78 2.98 20.99
N MET A 41 -23.35 1.92 20.44
CA MET A 41 -22.95 0.54 20.71
C MET A 41 -22.64 -0.18 19.42
N SER A 42 -21.59 -0.99 19.41
CA SER A 42 -21.38 -1.90 18.29
C SER A 42 -22.08 -3.23 18.50
N THR A 43 -22.58 -3.81 17.41
CA THR A 43 -23.05 -5.19 17.36
C THR A 43 -21.91 -6.21 17.25
N HIS A 44 -20.66 -5.77 17.15
CA HIS A 44 -19.50 -6.64 16.94
C HIS A 44 -18.40 -6.40 17.97
N PRO A 45 -17.79 -7.44 18.57
CA PRO A 45 -16.79 -7.30 19.64
C PRO A 45 -15.52 -6.58 19.21
N SER A 46 -15.14 -6.67 17.93
CA SER A 46 -13.96 -5.99 17.39
C SER A 46 -14.13 -4.48 17.23
N VAL A 47 -15.32 -3.92 17.42
CA VAL A 47 -15.56 -2.48 17.34
C VAL A 47 -16.02 -1.96 18.68
N ARG A 48 -15.28 -0.99 19.22
CA ARG A 48 -15.58 -0.35 20.49
C ARG A 48 -15.81 1.13 20.28
N ILE A 49 -16.80 1.68 20.97
CA ILE A 49 -16.99 3.12 21.05
C ILE A 49 -16.51 3.58 22.42
N VAL A 50 -15.54 4.49 22.44
CA VAL A 50 -14.99 5.05 23.67
C VAL A 50 -15.30 6.56 23.74
N PRO A 51 -15.73 7.06 24.91
CA PRO A 51 -15.90 8.49 25.11
C PRO A 51 -14.55 9.20 25.11
N VAL A 52 -14.44 10.30 24.35
CA VAL A 52 -13.26 11.17 24.37
C VAL A 52 -13.55 12.41 25.21
N SER A 53 -14.72 13.04 25.00
CA SER A 53 -15.20 14.14 25.81
C SER A 53 -16.72 14.19 25.74
N VAL A 54 -17.37 14.02 26.89
CA VAL A 54 -18.82 14.05 27.04
C VAL A 54 -19.14 15.13 28.06
N ASN A 55 -19.78 16.21 27.61
CA ASN A 55 -20.26 17.27 28.49
C ASN A 55 -21.77 17.42 28.28
N HIS A 56 -22.58 17.01 29.26
CA HIS A 56 -24.04 17.05 29.15
C HIS A 56 -24.63 18.45 29.01
N GLY A 57 -23.87 19.51 29.28
CA GLY A 57 -24.24 20.89 28.97
C GLY A 57 -24.04 21.28 27.50
N ASN A 58 -23.41 20.42 26.69
CA ASN A 58 -23.18 20.62 25.27
C ASN A 58 -24.07 19.67 24.45
N THR A 59 -24.58 20.16 23.32
CA THR A 59 -25.31 19.33 22.36
C THR A 59 -24.39 18.40 21.57
N GLU A 60 -23.08 18.68 21.57
CA GLU A 60 -22.05 17.84 20.95
C GLU A 60 -21.34 16.95 22.00
N GLN A 61 -21.15 15.68 21.67
CA GLN A 61 -20.21 14.78 22.34
C GLN A 61 -19.11 14.31 21.38
N ARG A 62 -17.92 14.07 21.90
CA ARG A 62 -16.77 13.54 21.14
C ARG A 62 -16.50 12.11 21.56
N LEU A 63 -16.49 11.23 20.57
CA LEU A 63 -16.31 9.80 20.74
C LEU A 63 -15.16 9.34 19.83
N ARG A 64 -14.66 8.14 20.09
CA ARG A 64 -13.74 7.46 19.19
C ARG A 64 -14.25 6.05 18.95
N LEU A 65 -14.25 5.65 17.70
CA LEU A 65 -14.53 4.30 17.27
C LEU A 65 -13.18 3.60 17.12
N GLU A 66 -12.95 2.54 17.88
CA GLU A 66 -11.73 1.76 17.86
C GLU A 66 -12.01 0.37 17.29
N VAL A 67 -11.19 -0.05 16.33
CA VAL A 67 -11.23 -1.40 15.77
C VAL A 67 -10.10 -2.19 16.40
N GLY A 68 -10.43 -3.20 17.19
CA GLY A 68 -9.47 -4.11 17.78
C GLY A 68 -8.75 -4.97 16.75
N GLU A 69 -7.75 -5.72 17.21
CA GLU A 69 -7.17 -6.78 16.40
C GLU A 69 -8.26 -7.79 16.02
N CYS A 70 -8.27 -8.17 14.76
CA CYS A 70 -9.22 -9.12 14.24
C CYS A 70 -8.49 -10.45 14.05
N GLY A 71 -9.12 -11.56 14.45
CA GLY A 71 -8.57 -12.91 14.29
C GLY A 71 -8.57 -13.38 12.84
N VAL A 72 -8.79 -14.68 12.60
CA VAL A 72 -8.62 -15.34 11.28
C VAL A 72 -9.48 -14.75 10.14
N SER A 73 -10.50 -13.92 10.42
CA SER A 73 -11.31 -13.25 9.39
C SER A 73 -11.53 -11.76 9.69
N CYS A 74 -10.61 -10.89 9.25
CA CYS A 74 -10.73 -9.44 9.46
C CYS A 74 -11.56 -8.69 8.41
N ASN A 75 -12.23 -9.39 7.49
CA ASN A 75 -13.12 -8.75 6.51
C ASN A 75 -14.57 -8.92 6.96
N GLN A 76 -15.06 -7.97 7.74
CA GLN A 76 -16.35 -8.04 8.42
C GLN A 76 -17.05 -6.69 8.36
N ILE A 77 -18.37 -6.69 8.48
CA ILE A 77 -19.17 -5.48 8.64
C ILE A 77 -19.72 -5.49 10.06
N ALA A 78 -19.32 -4.50 10.85
CA ALA A 78 -19.91 -4.22 12.15
C ALA A 78 -20.94 -3.11 12.02
N HIS A 79 -22.03 -3.19 12.78
CA HIS A 79 -22.99 -2.09 12.87
C HIS A 79 -22.76 -1.36 14.18
N VAL A 80 -22.84 -0.02 14.12
CA VAL A 80 -22.87 0.84 15.29
C VAL A 80 -24.25 1.48 15.34
N GLU A 81 -24.96 1.18 16.42
CA GLU A 81 -26.32 1.65 16.65
C GLU A 81 -26.34 2.72 17.74
N ALA A 82 -27.22 3.70 17.59
CA ALA A 82 -27.50 4.69 18.61
C ALA A 82 -28.61 4.20 19.54
N CYS A 83 -28.38 4.37 20.83
CA CYS A 83 -29.31 4.02 21.90
C CYS A 83 -29.61 5.26 22.74
N VAL A 84 -30.88 5.42 23.10
CA VAL A 84 -31.29 6.37 24.14
C VAL A 84 -30.78 5.84 25.49
N SER A 85 -30.19 6.73 26.28
CA SER A 85 -29.65 6.43 27.60
C SER A 85 -30.69 6.58 28.72
N ASP A 86 -30.53 5.81 29.80
CA ASP A 86 -31.24 6.03 31.06
C ASP A 86 -30.61 7.17 31.89
N GLU A 87 -31.09 7.37 33.12
CA GLU A 87 -30.55 8.40 34.00
C GLU A 87 -29.09 8.19 34.40
N ARG A 88 -28.63 6.95 34.36
CA ARG A 88 -27.29 6.49 34.73
C ARG A 88 -26.36 6.38 33.51
N GLY A 89 -26.84 6.67 32.30
CA GLY A 89 -26.08 6.59 31.07
C GLY A 89 -26.07 5.20 30.41
N HIS A 90 -26.89 4.26 30.87
CA HIS A 90 -26.98 2.93 30.28
C HIS A 90 -27.91 2.93 29.05
N PRO A 91 -27.60 2.12 28.03
CA PRO A 91 -28.46 1.97 26.85
C PRO A 91 -29.81 1.35 27.25
N LEU A 92 -30.91 2.04 26.93
CA LEU A 92 -32.28 1.59 27.23
C LEU A 92 -32.96 0.99 26.01
N ARG A 93 -32.95 1.71 24.89
CA ARG A 93 -33.56 1.29 23.62
C ARG A 93 -32.85 1.94 22.45
N ARG A 94 -32.93 1.32 21.28
CA ARG A 94 -32.43 1.90 20.02
C ARG A 94 -33.16 3.21 19.70
N ASP A 95 -32.39 4.21 19.28
CA ASP A 95 -32.88 5.45 18.70
C ASP A 95 -33.17 5.22 17.22
N LEU A 96 -34.45 5.32 16.83
CA LEU A 96 -34.87 5.05 15.45
C LEU A 96 -34.64 6.24 14.51
N ASP A 97 -34.46 7.44 15.08
CA ASP A 97 -34.18 8.66 14.32
C ASP A 97 -32.73 8.72 13.87
N THR A 98 -31.79 8.01 14.52
CA THR A 98 -30.38 8.00 14.12
C THR A 98 -30.06 6.73 13.32
N PRO A 99 -29.74 6.83 12.02
CA PRO A 99 -29.40 5.68 11.21
C PRO A 99 -28.19 4.91 11.76
N PRO A 100 -28.17 3.57 11.65
CA PRO A 100 -27.01 2.79 12.04
C PRO A 100 -25.83 3.08 11.11
N LEU A 101 -24.63 3.10 11.68
CA LEU A 101 -23.39 3.22 10.93
C LEU A 101 -22.83 1.84 10.63
N ALA A 102 -22.64 1.50 9.36
CA ALA A 102 -21.91 0.31 8.94
C ALA A 102 -20.40 0.60 8.94
N VAL A 103 -19.63 -0.28 9.57
CA VAL A 103 -18.17 -0.20 9.67
C VAL A 103 -17.60 -1.43 8.98
N GLN A 104 -17.10 -1.23 7.76
CA GLN A 104 -16.35 -2.26 7.06
C GLN A 104 -14.95 -2.33 7.66
N ILE A 105 -14.64 -3.45 8.30
CA ILE A 105 -13.35 -3.74 8.89
C ILE A 105 -12.52 -4.46 7.83
N LEU A 106 -11.29 -4.00 7.64
CA LEU A 106 -10.31 -4.62 6.75
C LEU A 106 -9.10 -5.16 7.55
N PRO A 107 -8.47 -6.26 7.09
CA PRO A 107 -7.23 -6.73 7.69
C PRO A 107 -6.11 -5.71 7.52
N LYS A 108 -5.22 -5.65 8.51
CA LYS A 108 -3.93 -5.00 8.37
C LYS A 108 -3.10 -5.72 7.29
N LEU A 109 -2.52 -4.95 6.38
CA LEU A 109 -1.58 -5.44 5.37
C LEU A 109 -0.17 -5.34 5.92
N GLU A 110 0.60 -6.41 5.77
CA GLU A 110 1.99 -6.48 6.21
C GLU A 110 2.89 -6.90 5.05
N LEU A 111 4.13 -6.41 5.08
CA LEU A 111 5.13 -6.86 4.13
C LEU A 111 5.66 -8.24 4.54
N PRO A 112 5.99 -9.12 3.58
CA PRO A 112 6.69 -10.37 3.86
C PRO A 112 7.99 -10.13 4.63
N PRO A 113 8.50 -11.15 5.35
CA PRO A 113 9.74 -11.05 6.11
C PRO A 113 10.88 -10.53 5.24
N ALA A 114 11.68 -9.62 5.78
CA ALA A 114 12.71 -8.91 5.01
C ALA A 114 13.71 -9.87 4.35
N MET A 115 14.05 -10.99 5.01
CA MET A 115 15.06 -11.94 4.53
C MET A 115 14.53 -12.95 3.50
N THR A 116 13.34 -12.74 2.95
CA THR A 116 12.79 -13.57 1.86
C THR A 116 12.92 -12.84 0.52
N GLU A 117 13.07 -13.58 -0.58
CA GLU A 117 13.12 -12.98 -1.92
C GLU A 117 11.89 -12.10 -2.19
N THR A 118 10.68 -12.58 -1.85
CA THR A 118 9.43 -11.80 -1.94
C THR A 118 9.49 -10.53 -1.09
N GLY A 119 10.06 -10.60 0.11
CA GLY A 119 10.17 -9.46 1.02
C GLY A 119 11.13 -8.38 0.52
N VAL A 120 12.26 -8.78 -0.05
CA VAL A 120 13.22 -7.88 -0.72
C VAL A 120 12.56 -7.23 -1.94
N LEU A 121 11.92 -8.06 -2.78
CA LEU A 121 11.30 -7.62 -4.01
C LEU A 121 10.14 -6.63 -3.75
N ALA A 122 9.25 -6.93 -2.80
CA ALA A 122 8.15 -6.03 -2.44
C ALA A 122 8.66 -4.66 -1.98
N ARG A 123 9.72 -4.62 -1.15
CA ARG A 123 10.33 -3.37 -0.69
C ARG A 123 10.95 -2.57 -1.83
N MET A 124 11.65 -3.25 -2.74
CA MET A 124 12.23 -2.63 -3.94
C MET A 124 11.15 -2.04 -4.84
N LEU A 125 10.09 -2.80 -5.13
CA LEU A 125 9.00 -2.33 -5.98
C LEU A 125 8.29 -1.10 -5.39
N ILE A 126 8.11 -1.05 -4.07
CA ILE A 126 7.55 0.13 -3.39
C ILE A 126 8.50 1.33 -3.48
N SER A 127 9.80 1.11 -3.29
CA SER A 127 10.79 2.21 -3.26
C SER A 127 11.06 2.80 -4.64
N GLU A 128 11.05 1.95 -5.67
CA GLU A 128 11.39 2.35 -7.03
C GLU A 128 10.20 2.94 -7.78
N ASN A 129 8.98 2.50 -7.48
CA ASN A 129 7.79 2.93 -8.22
C ASN A 129 7.12 4.17 -7.61
N ALA A 130 6.43 4.95 -8.45
CA ALA A 130 5.65 6.08 -7.96
C ALA A 130 4.49 5.58 -7.07
N GLY A 131 4.40 6.08 -5.84
CA GLY A 131 3.27 5.80 -4.94
C GLY A 131 2.07 6.73 -5.16
N PRO A 132 0.88 6.43 -4.60
CA PRO A 132 -0.39 7.15 -4.86
C PRO A 132 -0.39 8.68 -4.71
N GLU A 133 0.51 9.26 -3.93
CA GLU A 133 0.62 10.72 -3.75
C GLU A 133 1.72 11.36 -4.60
N SER A 134 2.48 10.57 -5.34
CA SER A 134 3.48 11.09 -6.27
C SER A 134 2.78 11.76 -7.45
N PRO A 135 3.24 12.93 -7.93
CA PRO A 135 2.72 13.52 -9.16
C PRO A 135 2.97 12.65 -10.40
N ARG A 136 3.90 11.69 -10.31
CA ARG A 136 4.16 10.69 -11.37
C ARG A 136 3.26 9.46 -11.30
N PHE A 137 2.39 9.37 -10.30
CA PHE A 137 1.44 8.27 -10.20
C PHE A 137 0.29 8.50 -11.19
N VAL A 138 0.36 7.82 -12.33
CA VAL A 138 -0.68 7.92 -13.38
C VAL A 138 -1.91 7.10 -13.01
N SER A 139 -1.72 5.80 -12.75
CA SER A 139 -2.80 4.89 -12.35
C SER A 139 -2.24 3.64 -11.67
N LEU A 140 -3.11 2.89 -10.99
CA LEU A 140 -2.74 1.58 -10.43
C LEU A 140 -2.31 0.59 -11.52
N ASN A 141 -2.96 0.61 -12.69
CA ASN A 141 -2.61 -0.27 -13.81
C ASN A 141 -1.22 0.03 -14.36
N GLU A 142 -0.87 1.31 -14.51
CA GLU A 142 0.47 1.69 -14.93
C GLU A 142 1.53 1.35 -13.89
N ALA A 143 1.23 1.60 -12.61
CA ALA A 143 2.11 1.23 -11.51
C ALA A 143 2.35 -0.29 -11.51
N ARG A 144 1.29 -1.10 -11.68
CA ARG A 144 1.38 -2.56 -11.80
C ARG A 144 2.30 -2.97 -12.95
N GLU A 145 2.09 -2.42 -14.16
CA GLU A 145 2.87 -2.78 -15.34
C GLU A 145 4.35 -2.38 -15.17
N ALA A 146 4.63 -1.20 -14.62
CA ALA A 146 5.99 -0.79 -14.29
C ALA A 146 6.66 -1.76 -13.31
N MET A 147 5.96 -2.16 -12.23
CA MET A 147 6.49 -3.16 -11.28
C MET A 147 6.80 -4.49 -11.97
N GLN A 148 5.89 -4.99 -12.81
CA GLN A 148 6.10 -6.23 -13.55
C GLN A 148 7.30 -6.14 -14.48
N TRP A 149 7.48 -5.00 -15.18
CA TRP A 149 8.60 -4.77 -16.06
C TRP A 149 9.94 -4.66 -15.31
N MET A 150 9.96 -4.10 -14.09
CA MET A 150 11.14 -4.14 -13.22
C MET A 150 11.55 -5.58 -12.89
N VAL A 151 10.58 -6.46 -12.57
CA VAL A 151 10.87 -7.90 -12.35
C VAL A 151 11.42 -8.54 -13.63
N VAL A 152 10.86 -8.23 -14.80
CA VAL A 152 11.37 -8.71 -16.10
C VAL A 152 12.80 -8.24 -16.33
N VAL A 153 13.12 -6.98 -16.04
CA VAL A 153 14.49 -6.45 -16.15
C VAL A 153 15.46 -7.26 -15.30
N LEU A 154 15.15 -7.47 -14.02
CA LEU A 154 16.04 -8.20 -13.12
C LEU A 154 16.27 -9.65 -13.60
N ARG A 155 15.21 -10.32 -14.04
CA ARG A 155 15.32 -11.69 -14.61
C ARG A 155 16.14 -11.72 -15.89
N ASN A 156 15.96 -10.75 -16.78
CA ASN A 156 16.73 -10.63 -18.02
C ASN A 156 18.22 -10.36 -17.74
N ARG A 157 18.52 -9.53 -16.74
CA ARG A 157 19.91 -9.29 -16.30
C ARG A 157 20.59 -10.56 -15.82
N LEU A 158 19.90 -11.35 -14.98
CA LEU A 158 20.42 -12.65 -14.52
C LEU A 158 20.64 -13.60 -15.70
N LYS A 159 19.67 -13.69 -16.62
CA LYS A 159 19.75 -14.57 -17.81
C LYS A 159 20.88 -14.20 -18.75
N LEU A 160 21.09 -12.91 -19.03
CA LEU A 160 22.18 -12.43 -19.89
C LEU A 160 23.53 -12.51 -19.17
N GLY A 161 23.52 -12.44 -17.84
CA GLY A 161 24.69 -12.49 -16.96
C GLY A 161 24.85 -11.18 -16.20
N ALA A 162 24.69 -11.25 -14.87
CA ALA A 162 24.68 -10.10 -13.97
C ALA A 162 25.96 -9.24 -14.05
N ARG A 163 27.09 -9.84 -14.44
CA ARG A 163 28.37 -9.15 -14.69
C ARG A 163 28.28 -8.03 -15.73
N HIS A 164 27.39 -8.15 -16.72
CA HIS A 164 27.19 -7.13 -17.76
C HIS A 164 26.51 -5.87 -17.21
N PHE A 165 26.01 -5.93 -15.97
CA PHE A 165 25.29 -4.87 -15.28
C PHE A 165 26.00 -4.43 -14.00
N ALA A 166 27.31 -4.70 -13.88
CA ALA A 166 28.14 -4.36 -12.72
C ALA A 166 27.68 -4.96 -11.37
N ALA A 167 26.85 -6.00 -11.40
CA ALA A 167 26.36 -6.66 -10.18
C ALA A 167 27.30 -7.78 -9.65
N GLY A 168 28.44 -8.02 -10.31
CA GLY A 168 29.37 -9.10 -9.97
C GLY A 168 29.08 -10.42 -10.70
N GLN A 169 30.11 -11.28 -10.80
CA GLN A 169 30.03 -12.56 -11.53
C GLN A 169 29.24 -13.65 -10.79
N GLN A 170 29.18 -13.59 -9.45
CA GLN A 170 28.55 -14.62 -8.61
C GLN A 170 27.06 -14.34 -8.34
N THR A 171 26.51 -13.28 -8.93
CA THR A 171 25.13 -12.86 -8.70
C THR A 171 24.18 -13.69 -9.56
N THR A 172 23.52 -14.66 -8.93
CA THR A 172 22.64 -15.64 -9.61
C THR A 172 21.17 -15.56 -9.17
N THR A 173 20.85 -14.84 -8.10
CA THR A 173 19.49 -14.70 -7.56
C THR A 173 18.98 -13.26 -7.68
N LEU A 174 17.65 -13.07 -7.66
CA LEU A 174 17.06 -11.72 -7.70
C LEU A 174 17.43 -10.94 -6.44
N GLU A 175 17.42 -11.62 -5.29
CA GLU A 175 17.84 -11.04 -4.02
C GLU A 175 19.28 -10.51 -4.08
N ALA A 176 20.23 -11.32 -4.54
CA ALA A 176 21.63 -10.90 -4.66
C ALA A 176 21.79 -9.75 -5.65
N LEU A 177 21.02 -9.76 -6.75
CA LEU A 177 21.05 -8.68 -7.75
C LEU A 177 20.51 -7.37 -7.18
N ILE A 178 19.42 -7.38 -6.42
CA ILE A 178 18.85 -6.17 -5.81
C ILE A 178 19.82 -5.57 -4.78
N LYS A 179 20.52 -6.43 -4.03
CA LYS A 179 21.48 -6.03 -2.99
C LYS A 179 22.86 -5.67 -3.51
N ALA A 180 23.17 -6.01 -4.76
CA ALA A 180 24.48 -5.73 -5.31
C ALA A 180 24.72 -4.21 -5.44
N PRO A 181 25.98 -3.75 -5.28
CA PRO A 181 26.31 -2.35 -5.39
C PRO A 181 25.81 -1.70 -6.69
N ASN A 182 25.31 -0.47 -6.58
CA ASN A 182 24.80 0.35 -7.67
C ASN A 182 23.65 -0.26 -8.49
N GLN A 183 22.98 -1.32 -7.99
CA GLN A 183 21.85 -1.91 -8.70
C GLN A 183 20.53 -1.23 -8.37
N ILE A 184 20.26 -1.03 -7.08
CA ILE A 184 19.05 -0.40 -6.55
C ILE A 184 19.48 0.59 -5.45
N ASP A 185 19.09 1.86 -5.60
CA ASP A 185 19.47 2.92 -4.66
C ASP A 185 18.99 2.59 -3.24
N GLY A 186 19.92 2.56 -2.29
CA GLY A 186 19.63 2.32 -0.88
C GLY A 186 19.46 0.87 -0.45
N PHE A 187 19.71 -0.13 -1.31
CA PHE A 187 19.57 -1.56 -0.99
C PHE A 187 20.89 -2.31 -0.76
N GLU A 188 22.04 -1.67 -0.93
CA GLU A 188 23.36 -2.32 -0.82
C GLU A 188 23.63 -2.93 0.57
N LYS A 189 23.05 -2.35 1.62
CA LYS A 189 23.19 -2.79 3.02
C LYS A 189 21.96 -3.55 3.55
N TYR A 190 21.08 -4.00 2.65
CA TYR A 190 19.84 -4.67 3.04
C TYR A 190 20.09 -5.83 4.04
N PRO A 191 19.29 -5.95 5.13
CA PRO A 191 17.99 -5.32 5.35
C PRO A 191 18.00 -3.87 5.87
N ASP A 192 19.17 -3.29 6.09
CA ASP A 192 19.29 -1.86 6.42
C ASP A 192 19.14 -1.02 5.13
N ILE A 193 17.91 -0.58 4.87
CA ILE A 193 17.55 0.24 3.71
C ILE A 193 17.83 1.71 4.02
N ALA A 194 18.43 2.43 3.06
CA ALA A 194 18.68 3.86 3.21
C ALA A 194 17.40 4.66 3.56
N LEU A 195 17.58 5.70 4.37
CA LEU A 195 16.48 6.43 5.02
C LEU A 195 15.39 6.91 4.04
N LYS A 196 15.78 7.38 2.86
CA LYS A 196 14.85 7.87 1.84
C LYS A 196 13.90 6.76 1.35
N GLN A 197 14.45 5.60 0.98
CA GLN A 197 13.68 4.45 0.53
C GLN A 197 12.84 3.88 1.68
N LYS A 198 13.41 3.82 2.89
CA LYS A 198 12.69 3.40 4.10
C LYS A 198 11.44 4.27 4.35
N ASN A 199 11.58 5.59 4.27
CA ASN A 199 10.45 6.51 4.46
C ASN A 199 9.35 6.32 3.41
N LEU A 200 9.70 6.02 2.15
CA LEU A 200 8.71 5.71 1.11
C LEU A 200 7.95 4.42 1.43
N ILE A 201 8.67 3.37 1.84
CA ILE A 201 8.09 2.09 2.23
C ILE A 201 7.16 2.26 3.44
N ASP A 202 7.64 2.91 4.50
CA ASP A 202 6.90 3.13 5.73
C ASP A 202 5.65 3.97 5.49
N LYS A 203 5.73 4.99 4.63
CA LYS A 203 4.58 5.80 4.22
C LYS A 203 3.50 4.97 3.52
N VAL A 204 3.89 4.10 2.58
CA VAL A 204 2.93 3.24 1.86
C VAL A 204 2.24 2.27 2.82
N ILE A 205 3.00 1.61 3.71
CA ILE A 205 2.44 0.68 4.70
C ILE A 205 1.50 1.41 5.66
N THR A 206 1.93 2.56 6.17
CA THR A 206 1.14 3.37 7.12
C THR A 206 -0.16 3.80 6.48
N ASN A 207 -0.13 4.39 5.28
CA ASN A 207 -1.34 4.90 4.64
C ASN A 207 -2.28 3.78 4.13
N ALA A 208 -1.74 2.61 3.73
CA ALA A 208 -2.55 1.44 3.39
C ALA A 208 -3.27 0.86 4.63
N ASN A 209 -2.67 1.05 5.81
CA ASN A 209 -3.25 0.62 7.08
C ASN A 209 -3.95 1.75 7.83
N ASP A 210 -4.01 2.96 7.30
CA ASP A 210 -4.80 4.05 7.87
C ASP A 210 -6.16 4.15 7.17
N GLY A 211 -7.19 3.49 7.72
CA GLY A 211 -8.56 3.56 7.19
C GLY A 211 -9.16 4.97 7.16
N THR A 212 -8.57 5.93 7.89
CA THR A 212 -9.01 7.33 7.91
C THR A 212 -8.34 8.17 6.83
N HIS A 213 -7.27 7.66 6.21
CA HIS A 213 -6.55 8.36 5.16
C HIS A 213 -7.41 8.51 3.90
N ARG A 214 -7.44 9.72 3.32
CA ARG A 214 -8.27 10.03 2.13
C ARG A 214 -8.01 9.12 0.93
N LEU A 215 -6.78 8.63 0.79
CA LEU A 215 -6.35 7.69 -0.27
C LEU A 215 -6.18 6.25 0.23
N ASN A 216 -6.74 5.88 1.40
CA ASN A 216 -6.55 4.55 1.99
C ASN A 216 -6.77 3.42 0.98
N LYS A 217 -7.91 3.43 0.29
CA LYS A 217 -8.24 2.42 -0.74
C LYS A 217 -7.14 2.32 -1.79
N GLN A 218 -6.67 3.46 -2.32
CA GLN A 218 -5.64 3.48 -3.36
C GLN A 218 -4.30 2.95 -2.86
N TYR A 219 -3.91 3.28 -1.62
CA TYR A 219 -2.72 2.73 -0.98
C TYR A 219 -2.83 1.23 -0.71
N ARG A 220 -3.99 0.75 -0.29
CA ARG A 220 -4.25 -0.69 -0.10
C ARG A 220 -4.17 -1.44 -1.41
N ASP A 221 -4.86 -0.97 -2.44
CA ASP A 221 -4.85 -1.57 -3.77
C ASP A 221 -3.42 -1.59 -4.34
N TYR A 222 -2.65 -0.51 -4.15
CA TYR A 222 -1.24 -0.41 -4.53
C TYR A 222 -0.36 -1.43 -3.79
N LEU A 223 -0.49 -1.52 -2.47
CA LEU A 223 0.29 -2.46 -1.65
C LEU A 223 -0.06 -3.92 -2.01
N GLN A 224 -1.34 -4.25 -2.13
CA GLN A 224 -1.79 -5.59 -2.52
C GLN A 224 -1.28 -5.96 -3.92
N THR A 225 -1.34 -5.03 -4.87
CA THR A 225 -0.79 -5.22 -6.22
C THR A 225 0.71 -5.46 -6.17
N THR A 226 1.44 -4.68 -5.37
CA THR A 226 2.89 -4.85 -5.19
C THR A 226 3.23 -6.23 -4.64
N LEU A 227 2.49 -6.68 -3.62
CA LEU A 227 2.65 -8.00 -3.03
C LEU A 227 2.35 -9.12 -4.03
N ALA A 228 1.30 -8.97 -4.84
CA ALA A 228 0.95 -9.94 -5.86
C ALA A 228 2.01 -10.04 -6.97
N VAL A 229 2.58 -8.90 -7.40
CA VAL A 229 3.73 -8.90 -8.34
C VAL A 229 4.96 -9.54 -7.69
N ALA A 230 5.27 -9.20 -6.43
CA ALA A 230 6.41 -9.75 -5.71
C ALA A 230 6.30 -11.27 -5.47
N ARG A 231 5.08 -11.80 -5.29
CA ARG A 231 4.80 -13.24 -5.19
C ARG A 231 4.75 -13.94 -6.56
N GLY A 232 4.81 -13.19 -7.66
CA GLY A 232 4.69 -13.75 -9.00
C GLY A 232 3.27 -14.15 -9.41
N GLU A 233 2.25 -13.73 -8.65
CA GLU A 233 0.84 -13.95 -8.99
C GLU A 233 0.42 -13.09 -10.19
N LEU A 234 1.03 -11.90 -10.32
CA LEU A 234 0.83 -10.99 -11.43
C LEU A 234 2.10 -10.88 -12.27
N THR A 235 2.20 -11.66 -13.34
CA THR A 235 3.32 -11.62 -14.28
C THR A 235 3.01 -10.77 -15.50
N SER A 236 4.06 -10.34 -16.21
CA SER A 236 3.95 -9.74 -17.54
C SER A 236 4.64 -10.66 -18.54
N ALA A 237 4.07 -10.77 -19.74
CA ALA A 237 4.81 -11.27 -20.90
C ALA A 237 6.00 -10.33 -21.19
N ALA A 238 6.99 -10.81 -21.93
CA ALA A 238 8.12 -9.98 -22.35
C ALA A 238 7.61 -8.85 -23.27
N PRO A 239 7.63 -7.58 -22.84
CA PRO A 239 7.00 -6.50 -23.59
C PRO A 239 7.85 -6.04 -24.79
N CYS A 240 9.14 -6.38 -24.79
CA CYS A 240 10.12 -5.97 -25.77
C CYS A 240 10.79 -7.22 -26.38
N PRO A 241 10.82 -7.39 -27.72
CA PRO A 241 11.40 -8.56 -28.37
C PRO A 241 12.88 -8.79 -28.03
N THR A 242 13.65 -7.71 -27.88
CA THR A 242 15.06 -7.73 -27.50
C THR A 242 15.26 -7.81 -25.99
N GLY A 243 14.19 -7.78 -25.19
CA GLY A 243 14.23 -7.78 -23.73
C GLY A 243 14.40 -6.39 -23.11
N LEU A 244 13.98 -6.26 -21.85
CA LEU A 244 14.24 -5.07 -21.02
C LEU A 244 15.41 -5.36 -20.07
N TYR A 245 16.30 -4.38 -19.90
CA TYR A 245 17.55 -4.54 -19.13
C TYR A 245 17.88 -3.39 -18.20
N ALA A 246 17.14 -2.29 -18.24
CA ALA A 246 17.23 -1.26 -17.21
C ALA A 246 15.92 -0.50 -17.09
N TRP A 247 15.75 0.16 -15.95
CA TRP A 247 14.82 1.24 -15.80
C TRP A 247 15.52 2.43 -15.13
N ARG A 248 14.94 3.61 -15.32
CA ARG A 248 15.28 4.83 -14.60
C ARG A 248 13.98 5.58 -14.35
N ARG A 249 13.97 6.44 -13.33
CA ARG A 249 12.91 7.44 -13.21
C ARG A 249 12.82 8.24 -14.51
N GLU A 250 11.60 8.51 -14.96
CA GLU A 250 11.33 9.40 -16.09
C GLU A 250 12.15 10.71 -15.99
N ASP A 251 12.62 11.19 -17.14
CA ASP A 251 13.50 12.36 -17.32
C ASP A 251 14.90 12.24 -16.69
N SER A 252 15.29 11.07 -16.20
CA SER A 252 16.66 10.83 -15.76
C SER A 252 17.59 10.57 -16.94
N LYS A 253 18.90 10.81 -16.73
CA LYS A 253 19.93 10.40 -17.70
C LYS A 253 19.84 8.91 -18.01
N THR A 254 20.14 8.58 -19.28
CA THR A 254 20.26 7.20 -19.76
C THR A 254 21.15 6.36 -18.84
N PRO A 255 20.88 5.05 -18.65
CA PRO A 255 21.75 4.16 -17.88
C PRO A 255 23.16 4.00 -18.47
N GLY A 256 23.34 4.34 -19.75
CA GLY A 256 24.63 4.30 -20.44
C GLY A 256 24.48 4.17 -21.96
N ASP A 257 25.60 4.22 -22.68
CA ASP A 257 25.60 4.32 -24.16
C ASP A 257 25.08 3.08 -24.88
N ASN A 258 25.02 1.93 -24.21
CA ASN A 258 24.51 0.68 -24.77
C ASN A 258 23.00 0.51 -24.60
N PHE A 259 22.33 1.42 -23.88
CA PHE A 259 20.91 1.36 -23.60
C PHE A 259 20.10 2.20 -24.60
N VAL A 260 18.95 1.66 -25.00
CA VAL A 260 17.98 2.33 -25.87
C VAL A 260 16.65 2.37 -25.15
N LYS A 261 16.04 3.56 -25.03
CA LYS A 261 14.73 3.71 -24.38
C LYS A 261 13.69 2.94 -25.18
N PHE A 262 12.93 2.09 -24.50
CA PHE A 262 11.83 1.32 -25.05
C PHE A 262 10.49 2.03 -24.86
N ALA A 263 10.14 2.35 -23.61
CA ALA A 263 8.88 2.99 -23.28
C ALA A 263 8.93 3.65 -21.89
N THR A 264 8.02 4.58 -21.64
CA THR A 264 7.75 5.13 -20.31
C THR A 264 6.50 4.47 -19.75
N LYS A 265 6.54 4.08 -18.47
CA LYS A 265 5.42 3.46 -17.77
C LYS A 265 5.47 3.75 -16.28
N GLY A 266 4.36 4.22 -15.69
CA GLY A 266 4.29 4.44 -14.23
C GLY A 266 5.36 5.41 -13.70
N GLY A 267 5.75 6.41 -14.49
CA GLY A 267 6.81 7.37 -14.14
C GLY A 267 8.25 6.82 -14.23
N GLN A 268 8.43 5.71 -14.96
CA GLN A 268 9.73 5.07 -15.19
C GLN A 268 9.97 4.89 -16.68
N ASP A 269 11.18 5.20 -17.12
CA ASP A 269 11.69 4.87 -18.43
C ASP A 269 12.34 3.49 -18.41
N PHE A 270 11.88 2.60 -19.29
CA PHE A 270 12.43 1.27 -19.47
C PHE A 270 13.30 1.21 -20.71
N TYR A 271 14.39 0.44 -20.63
CA TYR A 271 15.43 0.41 -21.65
C TYR A 271 15.73 -1.02 -22.09
N THR A 272 15.93 -1.19 -23.39
CA THR A 272 16.57 -2.35 -23.99
C THR A 272 18.06 -2.08 -24.25
N LEU A 273 18.76 -3.05 -24.83
CA LEU A 273 20.17 -2.93 -25.23
C LEU A 273 20.29 -2.82 -26.75
N LYS A 274 21.34 -2.15 -27.24
CA LYS A 274 21.69 -2.15 -28.66
C LYS A 274 21.99 -3.57 -29.14
N ASP A 275 21.57 -3.91 -30.36
CA ASP A 275 21.80 -5.23 -30.97
C ASP A 275 23.28 -5.62 -30.98
N ALA A 276 24.16 -4.68 -31.32
CA ALA A 276 25.60 -4.90 -31.33
C ALA A 276 26.19 -5.33 -29.96
N PHE A 277 25.56 -4.94 -28.85
CA PHE A 277 25.94 -5.40 -27.52
C PHE A 277 25.38 -6.79 -27.23
N LEU A 278 24.10 -7.02 -27.55
CA LEU A 278 23.44 -8.32 -27.35
C LEU A 278 24.17 -9.45 -28.08
N SER A 279 24.57 -9.24 -29.33
CA SER A 279 25.31 -10.23 -30.12
C SER A 279 26.69 -10.59 -29.54
N LYS A 280 27.29 -9.70 -28.74
CA LYS A 280 28.57 -9.95 -28.05
C LYS A 280 28.38 -10.55 -26.66
N ALA A 281 27.26 -10.24 -26.01
CA ALA A 281 26.98 -10.66 -24.63
C ALA A 281 26.37 -12.07 -24.57
N GLN A 282 25.66 -12.50 -25.61
CA GLN A 282 25.19 -13.88 -25.72
C GLN A 282 26.40 -14.83 -25.87
N PRO A 283 26.46 -15.94 -25.11
CA PRO A 283 27.50 -16.94 -25.33
C PRO A 283 27.40 -17.45 -26.77
N GLN A 284 28.51 -17.41 -27.51
CA GLN A 284 28.56 -18.02 -28.84
C GLN A 284 28.27 -19.51 -28.71
N THR A 285 27.03 -19.90 -28.97
CA THR A 285 26.67 -21.29 -29.16
C THR A 285 27.18 -21.74 -30.52
N GLY A 286 28.37 -22.34 -30.53
CA GLY A 286 28.85 -23.19 -31.63
C GLY A 286 29.63 -22.47 -32.73
N GLY A 287 30.91 -22.82 -32.84
CA GLY A 287 31.78 -22.39 -33.93
C GLY A 287 33.22 -22.80 -33.71
N ARG A 288 33.49 -24.10 -33.50
CA ARG A 288 34.79 -24.66 -33.88
C ARG A 288 34.55 -25.54 -35.11
N PRO A 289 35.31 -25.33 -36.21
CA PRO A 289 35.29 -26.22 -37.36
C PRO A 289 35.76 -27.64 -36.99
#